data_AF-A0A2E6ZXP7-F1
#
_entry.id   AF-A0A2E6ZXP7-F1
#
_cell.length_a   1.000
_cell.length_b   1.000
_cell.length_c   1.000
_cell.angle_alpha   90.00
_cell.angle_beta   90.00
_cell.angle_gamma   90.00
#
_symmetry.space_group_name_H-M   'P 1'
#
loop_
_entity.id
_entity.type
_entity.pdbx_description
1 polymer ?
#
loop_
_entity_poly.entity_id
_entity_poly.type
_entity_poly.pdbx_seq_one_letter_code
_entity_poly.pdbx_strand_id
1 'polypeptide(L)'
;MPAAILFDLGIGDDPTVRPTAECGYLAAEAASTDPVPEGNVGAGAGATVGKIGGAGRAMKGGLGSAALELPNGLVVAALVAVNAIGDIVDPSTGEVVAGVRTEDGQGLADARVLLRAGAEQPGVRGENTTIGIVATNAVLTQAEATVVAQMAHDGFARAIVPAHTPSDGDAIFTLATGTGSPPPSLAVVGALAADVMAEAIVRAVRAAVGIPGYPAARDLPADQ
;
A
#
# COMPACT_ATOMS: atom_id res chain seq x y z
N MET A 1 16.86 -14.44 -1.13
CA MET A 1 15.52 -13.88 -1.42
C MET A 1 15.36 -12.64 -0.58
N PRO A 2 15.24 -11.43 -1.17
CA PRO A 2 14.88 -10.24 -0.40
C PRO A 2 13.48 -10.42 0.21
N ALA A 3 13.26 -9.87 1.40
CA ALA A 3 11.97 -9.92 2.09
C ALA A 3 11.78 -8.65 2.92
N ALA A 4 10.51 -8.25 3.08
CA ALA A 4 10.06 -7.21 4.00
C ALA A 4 8.80 -7.72 4.71
N ILE A 5 8.50 -7.17 5.89
CA ILE A 5 7.37 -7.59 6.72
C ILE A 5 6.59 -6.36 7.17
N LEU A 6 5.28 -6.52 7.34
CA LEU A 6 4.43 -5.54 7.99
C LEU A 6 3.95 -6.07 9.33
N PHE A 7 3.66 -5.16 10.27
CA PHE A 7 3.19 -5.52 11.59
C PHE A 7 1.67 -5.63 11.62
N ASP A 8 1.16 -6.83 11.89
CA ASP A 8 -0.28 -7.14 12.01
C ASP A 8 -0.62 -7.99 13.24
N LEU A 9 0.30 -8.12 14.21
CA LEU A 9 0.11 -8.96 15.40
C LEU A 9 -1.06 -8.54 16.30
N GLY A 10 -1.55 -7.30 16.14
CA GLY A 10 -2.74 -6.81 16.82
C GLY A 10 -4.07 -7.22 16.17
N ILE A 11 -4.03 -7.97 15.07
CA ILE A 11 -5.20 -8.40 14.30
C ILE A 11 -5.47 -9.88 14.54
N GLY A 12 -6.74 -10.20 14.85
CA GLY A 12 -7.14 -11.53 15.29
C GLY A 12 -7.05 -11.73 16.80
N ASP A 13 -7.35 -12.94 17.27
CA ASP A 13 -7.44 -13.24 18.70
C ASP A 13 -6.13 -13.75 19.32
N ASP A 14 -5.15 -14.15 18.50
CA ASP A 14 -3.89 -14.74 18.95
C ASP A 14 -2.67 -14.07 18.27
N PRO A 15 -1.89 -13.23 19.01
CA PRO A 15 -0.74 -12.52 18.46
C PRO A 15 0.46 -13.45 18.17
N THR A 16 0.38 -14.74 18.48
CA THR A 16 1.42 -15.73 18.17
C THR A 16 1.26 -16.34 16.78
N VAL A 17 0.09 -16.17 16.15
CA VAL A 17 -0.17 -16.60 14.77
C VAL A 17 0.55 -15.67 13.81
N ARG A 18 1.45 -16.22 13.00
CA ARG A 18 2.28 -15.49 12.04
C ARG A 18 2.65 -16.37 10.85
N PRO A 19 2.93 -15.79 9.67
CA PRO A 19 3.39 -16.57 8.52
C PRO A 19 4.62 -17.41 8.86
N THR A 20 4.59 -18.68 8.49
CA THR A 20 5.71 -19.62 8.63
C THR A 20 6.47 -19.76 7.30
N ALA A 21 7.57 -20.53 7.32
CA ALA A 21 8.26 -20.89 6.08
C ALA A 21 7.35 -21.63 5.09
N GLU A 22 6.42 -22.45 5.58
CA GLU A 22 5.43 -23.17 4.76
C GLU A 22 4.47 -22.19 4.09
N CYS A 23 3.99 -21.16 4.79
CA CYS A 23 3.18 -20.11 4.18
C CYS A 23 3.92 -19.44 3.00
N GLY A 24 5.21 -19.15 3.16
CA GLY A 24 6.04 -18.59 2.09
C GLY A 24 6.21 -19.53 0.89
N TYR A 25 6.40 -20.83 1.16
CA TYR A 25 6.49 -21.85 0.11
C TYR A 25 5.17 -21.97 -0.67
N LEU A 26 4.04 -22.09 0.02
CA LEU A 26 2.71 -22.20 -0.60
C LEU A 26 2.36 -20.94 -1.39
N ALA A 27 2.72 -19.76 -0.90
CA ALA A 27 2.54 -18.51 -1.64
C ALA A 27 3.35 -18.48 -2.95
N ALA A 28 4.59 -19.01 -2.93
CA ALA A 28 5.41 -19.10 -4.13
C ALA A 28 4.88 -20.17 -5.11
N GLU A 29 4.39 -21.30 -4.60
CA GLU A 29 3.76 -22.35 -5.42
C GLU A 29 2.47 -21.87 -6.09
N ALA A 30 1.67 -21.05 -5.39
CA ALA A 30 0.42 -20.48 -5.90
C ALA A 30 0.61 -19.30 -6.87
N ALA A 31 1.84 -18.84 -7.11
CA ALA A 31 2.09 -17.71 -8.01
C ALA A 31 1.68 -18.06 -9.46
N SER A 32 0.87 -17.19 -10.08
CA SER A 32 0.38 -17.39 -11.45
C SER A 32 0.38 -16.08 -12.26
N THR A 33 -0.02 -16.18 -13.52
CA THR A 33 -0.24 -15.03 -14.42
C THR A 33 -1.69 -14.53 -14.42
N ASP A 34 -2.54 -15.08 -13.55
CA ASP A 34 -3.94 -14.67 -13.44
C ASP A 34 -4.03 -13.25 -12.83
N PRO A 35 -5.19 -12.58 -12.96
CA PRO A 35 -5.41 -11.31 -12.28
C PRO A 35 -5.11 -11.42 -10.78
N VAL A 36 -4.35 -10.45 -10.26
CA VAL A 36 -3.95 -10.42 -8.86
C VAL A 36 -5.18 -10.31 -7.96
N PRO A 37 -5.37 -11.23 -6.99
CA PRO A 37 -6.37 -11.06 -5.95
C PRO A 37 -6.04 -9.83 -5.08
N GLU A 38 -7.01 -8.96 -4.85
CA GLU A 38 -6.85 -7.73 -4.05
C GLU A 38 -7.69 -7.79 -2.75
N GLY A 39 -7.39 -6.91 -1.80
CA GLY A 39 -8.07 -6.81 -0.50
C GLY A 39 -7.40 -7.66 0.59
N ASN A 40 -8.19 -8.49 1.27
CA ASN A 40 -7.77 -9.21 2.49
C ASN A 40 -7.05 -10.54 2.18
N VAL A 41 -6.02 -10.50 1.36
CA VAL A 41 -5.32 -11.70 0.87
C VAL A 41 -3.81 -11.59 1.06
N GLY A 42 -3.14 -12.71 1.31
CA GLY A 42 -1.70 -12.76 1.54
C GLY A 42 -1.26 -11.75 2.62
N ALA A 43 -0.24 -10.95 2.30
CA ALA A 43 0.24 -9.87 3.20
C ALA A 43 -0.82 -8.81 3.52
N GLY A 44 -1.87 -8.66 2.69
CA GLY A 44 -2.98 -7.76 2.93
C GLY A 44 -4.00 -8.25 3.97
N ALA A 45 -3.92 -9.50 4.42
CA ALA A 45 -4.91 -10.10 5.32
C ALA A 45 -5.04 -9.33 6.64
N GLY A 46 -3.93 -9.05 7.31
CA GLY A 46 -3.87 -8.30 8.58
C GLY A 46 -3.62 -6.78 8.42
N ALA A 47 -3.53 -6.26 7.19
CA ALA A 47 -3.15 -4.88 6.96
C ALA A 47 -4.24 -3.87 7.37
N THR A 48 -3.85 -2.75 8.01
CA THR A 48 -4.76 -1.68 8.49
C THR A 48 -4.20 -0.28 8.23
N VAL A 49 -5.06 0.74 8.14
CA VAL A 49 -4.71 2.13 7.80
C VAL A 49 -5.38 3.14 8.75
N GLY A 50 -4.93 4.40 8.74
CA GLY A 50 -5.62 5.49 9.43
C GLY A 50 -5.52 5.46 10.96
N LYS A 51 -4.31 5.24 11.48
CA LYS A 51 -4.07 4.92 12.90
C LYS A 51 -3.74 6.12 13.77
N ILE A 52 -3.79 7.34 13.23
CA ILE A 52 -3.48 8.57 14.00
C ILE A 52 -4.40 8.73 15.21
N GLY A 53 -5.68 8.33 15.08
CA GLY A 53 -6.64 8.31 16.18
C GLY A 53 -6.54 7.10 17.11
N GLY A 54 -5.49 6.27 16.98
CA GLY A 54 -5.35 4.98 17.65
C GLY A 54 -6.06 3.83 16.91
N ALA A 55 -5.74 2.60 17.31
CA ALA A 55 -6.22 1.39 16.65
C ALA A 55 -7.76 1.28 16.57
N GLY A 56 -8.49 1.80 17.56
CA GLY A 56 -9.96 1.79 17.56
C GLY A 56 -10.60 2.65 16.47
N ARG A 57 -9.85 3.58 15.88
CA ARG A 57 -10.30 4.47 14.79
C ARG A 57 -9.73 4.08 13.42
N ALA A 58 -8.89 3.04 13.38
CA ALA A 58 -8.31 2.55 12.14
C ALA A 58 -9.35 1.86 11.24
N MET A 59 -8.96 1.65 10.00
CA MET A 59 -9.73 0.95 8.98
C MET A 59 -8.93 -0.18 8.37
N LYS A 60 -9.63 -1.07 7.66
CA LYS A 60 -8.99 -2.17 6.94
C LYS A 60 -8.15 -1.62 5.77
N GLY A 61 -6.89 -2.05 5.73
CA GLY A 61 -5.97 -1.88 4.61
C GLY A 61 -6.10 -3.06 3.64
N GLY A 62 -5.05 -3.39 2.88
CA GLY A 62 -5.13 -4.58 2.03
C GLY A 62 -3.95 -4.75 1.08
N LEU A 63 -4.10 -5.70 0.16
CA LEU A 63 -3.25 -5.88 -1.00
C LEU A 63 -3.91 -5.23 -2.22
N GLY A 64 -3.14 -4.48 -3.02
CA GLY A 64 -3.64 -3.87 -4.25
C GLY A 64 -2.62 -3.94 -5.37
N SER A 65 -3.09 -3.94 -6.61
CA SER A 65 -2.25 -3.98 -7.80
C SER A 65 -2.78 -3.06 -8.89
N ALA A 66 -1.87 -2.43 -9.63
CA ALA A 66 -2.21 -1.62 -10.79
C ALA A 66 -1.15 -1.80 -11.88
N ALA A 67 -1.53 -1.61 -13.14
CA ALA A 67 -0.62 -1.66 -14.26
C ALA A 67 -1.02 -0.65 -15.33
N LEU A 68 -0.03 -0.12 -16.03
CA LEU A 68 -0.20 0.71 -17.21
C LEU A 68 0.63 0.13 -18.35
N GLU A 69 0.01 0.02 -19.52
CA GLU A 69 0.69 -0.28 -20.77
C GLU A 69 0.62 0.94 -21.70
N LEU A 70 1.78 1.39 -22.18
CA LEU A 70 1.86 2.47 -23.15
C LEU A 70 1.74 1.93 -24.59
N PRO A 71 1.35 2.76 -25.57
CA PRO A 71 1.26 2.35 -26.97
C PRO A 71 2.57 1.82 -27.59
N ASN A 72 3.72 2.11 -26.98
CA ASN A 72 5.03 1.60 -27.39
C ASN A 72 5.38 0.24 -26.76
N GLY A 73 4.45 -0.39 -26.02
CA GLY A 73 4.64 -1.67 -25.35
C GLY A 73 5.39 -1.61 -24.02
N LEU A 74 5.72 -0.42 -23.50
CA LEU A 74 6.24 -0.30 -22.13
C LEU A 74 5.13 -0.65 -21.14
N VAL A 75 5.41 -1.60 -20.24
CA VAL A 75 4.53 -1.95 -19.14
C VAL A 75 5.20 -1.58 -17.83
N VAL A 76 4.48 -0.88 -16.96
CA VAL A 76 4.87 -0.61 -15.57
C VAL A 76 3.71 -1.01 -14.67
N ALA A 77 3.98 -1.84 -13.68
CA ALA A 77 2.99 -2.36 -12.75
C ALA A 77 3.48 -2.23 -11.31
N ALA A 78 2.52 -2.17 -10.38
CA ALA A 78 2.76 -2.19 -8.95
C ALA A 78 1.91 -3.26 -8.26
N LEU A 79 2.45 -3.79 -7.16
CA LEU A 79 1.76 -4.62 -6.18
C LEU A 79 2.14 -4.09 -4.80
N VAL A 80 1.17 -3.85 -3.91
CA VAL A 80 1.43 -3.20 -2.63
C VAL A 80 0.54 -3.76 -1.51
N ALA A 81 1.15 -4.04 -0.37
CA ALA A 81 0.46 -4.33 0.89
C ALA A 81 0.47 -3.08 1.77
N VAL A 82 -0.73 -2.59 2.12
CA VAL A 82 -0.93 -1.25 2.71
C VAL A 82 -1.30 -1.36 4.19
N ASN A 83 -0.30 -1.26 5.08
CA ASN A 83 -0.47 -1.20 6.52
C ASN A 83 0.04 0.14 7.09
N ALA A 84 -0.49 1.24 6.56
CA ALA A 84 0.00 2.59 6.83
C ALA A 84 -0.46 3.14 8.19
N ILE A 85 0.33 4.04 8.79
CA ILE A 85 -0.17 4.89 9.87
C ILE A 85 -1.16 5.94 9.35
N GLY A 86 -0.88 6.47 8.16
CA GLY A 86 -1.65 7.55 7.54
C GLY A 86 -2.95 7.10 6.91
N ASP A 87 -3.68 8.11 6.46
CA ASP A 87 -4.89 7.98 5.67
C ASP A 87 -4.54 7.72 4.21
N ILE A 88 -5.38 6.96 3.53
CA ILE A 88 -5.30 6.73 2.10
C ILE A 88 -6.13 7.77 1.36
N VAL A 89 -5.47 8.52 0.49
CA VAL A 89 -6.02 9.62 -0.29
C VAL A 89 -6.03 9.24 -1.76
N ASP A 90 -7.14 9.49 -2.44
CA ASP A 90 -7.18 9.37 -3.90
C ASP A 90 -6.39 10.56 -4.50
N PRO A 91 -5.26 10.33 -5.18
CA PRO A 91 -4.44 11.43 -5.69
C PRO A 91 -5.13 12.23 -6.81
N SER A 92 -6.17 11.68 -7.44
CA SER A 92 -6.91 12.35 -8.51
C SER A 92 -7.97 13.32 -7.99
N THR A 93 -8.55 13.05 -6.82
CA THR A 93 -9.62 13.89 -6.21
C THR A 93 -9.17 14.64 -4.96
N GLY A 94 -8.14 14.14 -4.26
CA GLY A 94 -7.69 14.64 -2.97
C GLY A 94 -8.55 14.20 -1.78
N GLU A 95 -9.56 13.36 -2.03
CA GLU A 95 -10.47 12.82 -1.03
C GLU A 95 -9.83 11.69 -0.23
N VAL A 96 -10.21 11.57 1.05
CA VAL A 96 -9.79 10.45 1.89
C VAL A 96 -10.67 9.24 1.56
N VAL A 97 -10.07 8.14 1.11
CA VAL A 97 -10.77 6.91 0.71
C VAL A 97 -10.91 5.95 1.89
N ALA A 98 -9.87 5.85 2.72
CA ALA A 98 -9.85 5.05 3.94
C ALA A 98 -8.87 5.68 4.90
N GLY A 99 -9.17 5.76 6.19
CA GLY A 99 -8.32 6.50 7.10
C GLY A 99 -8.84 6.54 8.51
N VAL A 100 -8.35 7.50 9.28
CA VAL A 100 -8.78 7.73 10.66
C VAL A 100 -10.25 8.09 10.68
N ARG A 101 -11.06 7.26 11.34
CA ARG A 101 -12.50 7.51 11.47
C ARG A 101 -12.79 8.64 12.45
N THR A 102 -13.96 9.25 12.35
CA THR A 102 -14.52 10.15 13.37
C THR A 102 -14.77 9.40 14.69
N GLU A 103 -14.97 10.12 15.79
CA GLU A 103 -15.18 9.49 17.11
C GLU A 103 -16.47 8.64 17.17
N ASP A 104 -17.50 9.03 16.44
CA ASP A 104 -18.74 8.25 16.27
C ASP A 104 -18.60 7.09 15.27
N GLY A 105 -17.45 7.00 14.60
CA GLY A 105 -17.13 5.97 13.61
C GLY A 105 -17.95 6.03 12.32
N GLN A 106 -18.73 7.10 12.10
CA GLN A 106 -19.65 7.24 10.95
C GLN A 106 -19.01 7.89 9.71
N GLY A 107 -17.80 8.44 9.84
CA GLY A 107 -17.09 9.07 8.73
C GLY A 107 -15.59 9.12 8.94
N LEU A 108 -14.91 9.93 8.13
CA LEU A 108 -13.45 10.10 8.13
C LEU A 108 -13.10 11.48 8.71
N ALA A 109 -12.17 11.49 9.67
CA ALA A 109 -11.75 12.72 10.36
C ALA A 109 -10.62 13.46 9.65
N ASP A 110 -10.02 12.87 8.61
CA ASP A 110 -8.88 13.37 7.85
C ASP A 110 -7.64 13.66 8.71
N ALA A 111 -6.64 12.78 8.62
CA ALA A 111 -5.33 12.92 9.22
C ALA A 111 -4.71 14.33 9.03
N ARG A 112 -4.91 14.95 7.86
CA ARG A 112 -4.39 16.28 7.54
C ARG A 112 -4.97 17.33 8.47
N VAL A 113 -6.27 17.25 8.77
CA VAL A 113 -6.97 18.18 9.64
C VAL A 113 -6.53 17.96 11.08
N LEU A 114 -6.52 16.71 11.55
CA LEU A 114 -6.12 16.37 12.92
C LEU A 114 -4.69 16.84 13.24
N LEU A 115 -3.73 16.57 12.35
CA LEU A 115 -2.33 16.96 12.55
C LEU A 115 -2.16 18.49 12.59
N ARG A 116 -2.87 19.23 11.72
CA ARG A 116 -2.83 20.71 11.73
C ARG A 116 -3.53 21.31 12.95
N ALA A 117 -4.45 20.57 13.57
CA ALA A 117 -5.06 20.93 14.85
C ALA A 117 -4.18 20.57 16.07
N GLY A 118 -2.99 19.99 15.86
CA GLY A 118 -2.05 19.65 16.92
C GLY A 118 -2.25 18.26 17.52
N ALA A 119 -2.98 17.36 16.85
CA ALA A 119 -3.03 15.97 17.27
C ALA A 119 -1.61 15.37 17.28
N GLU A 120 -1.15 14.93 18.45
CA GLU A 120 0.10 14.21 18.59
C GLU A 120 -0.12 12.73 18.27
N GLN A 121 0.85 12.12 17.59
CA GLN A 121 0.78 10.72 17.21
C GLN A 121 1.11 9.83 18.42
N PRO A 122 0.18 8.98 18.91
CA PRO A 122 0.48 8.06 20.01
C PRO A 122 1.22 6.78 19.55
N GLY A 123 1.76 6.76 18.32
CA GLY A 123 2.24 5.55 17.66
C GLY A 123 3.48 4.92 18.32
N VAL A 124 3.44 3.60 18.51
CA VAL A 124 4.63 2.81 18.81
C VAL A 124 5.45 2.66 17.52
N ARG A 125 6.76 2.91 17.60
CA ARG A 125 7.66 2.82 16.44
C ARG A 125 7.63 1.41 15.83
N GLY A 126 7.48 1.32 14.51
CA GLY A 126 7.63 0.08 13.75
C GLY A 126 6.38 -0.79 13.63
N GLU A 127 5.21 -0.30 14.06
CA GLU A 127 3.93 -1.02 13.92
C GLU A 127 3.19 -0.74 12.61
N ASN A 128 3.78 0.08 11.73
CA ASN A 128 3.20 0.47 10.45
C ASN A 128 4.21 0.20 9.34
N THR A 129 3.74 -0.24 8.17
CA THR A 129 4.62 -0.61 7.06
C THR A 129 3.81 -0.70 5.77
N THR A 130 4.19 0.05 4.75
CA THR A 130 3.70 -0.17 3.38
C THR A 130 4.80 -0.83 2.54
N ILE A 131 4.51 -1.99 1.96
CA ILE A 131 5.49 -2.76 1.19
C ILE A 131 5.03 -2.86 -0.25
N GLY A 132 5.84 -2.35 -1.17
CA GLY A 132 5.55 -2.30 -2.59
C GLY A 132 6.54 -3.10 -3.45
N ILE A 133 6.06 -3.54 -4.60
CA ILE A 133 6.85 -4.03 -5.72
C ILE A 133 6.50 -3.18 -6.93
N VAL A 134 7.50 -2.77 -7.68
CA VAL A 134 7.36 -2.25 -9.05
C VAL A 134 7.90 -3.29 -10.00
N ALA A 135 7.14 -3.66 -11.03
CA ALA A 135 7.57 -4.55 -12.09
C ALA A 135 7.45 -3.84 -13.44
N THR A 136 8.47 -3.98 -14.28
CA THR A 136 8.46 -3.40 -15.64
C THR A 136 9.16 -4.32 -16.64
N ASN A 137 8.77 -4.21 -17.92
CA ASN A 137 9.51 -4.85 -19.01
C ASN A 137 10.71 -4.03 -19.51
N ALA A 138 10.93 -2.82 -18.99
CA ALA A 138 12.09 -2.01 -19.30
C ALA A 138 13.43 -2.75 -19.11
N VAL A 139 14.43 -2.39 -19.92
CA VAL A 139 15.82 -2.79 -19.67
C VAL A 139 16.42 -1.80 -18.68
N LEU A 140 16.70 -2.26 -17.46
CA LEU A 140 17.29 -1.46 -16.39
C LEU A 140 18.53 -2.15 -15.81
N THR A 141 19.56 -1.37 -15.52
CA THR A 141 20.64 -1.78 -14.62
C THR A 141 20.16 -1.81 -13.17
N GLN A 142 20.92 -2.44 -12.28
CA GLN A 142 20.60 -2.45 -10.84
C GLN A 142 20.52 -1.04 -10.24
N ALA A 143 21.41 -0.12 -10.66
CA ALA A 143 21.38 1.25 -10.18
C ALA A 143 20.12 2.00 -10.63
N GLU A 144 19.71 1.80 -11.89
CA GLU A 144 18.47 2.38 -12.42
C GLU A 144 17.23 1.81 -11.75
N ALA A 145 17.19 0.50 -11.47
CA ALA A 145 16.11 -0.12 -10.73
C ALA A 145 15.97 0.46 -9.30
N THR A 146 17.10 0.75 -8.63
CA THR A 146 17.11 1.45 -7.33
C THR A 146 16.53 2.86 -7.45
N VAL A 147 16.87 3.61 -8.50
CA VAL A 147 16.29 4.94 -8.75
C VAL A 147 14.78 4.84 -9.00
N VAL A 148 14.31 3.85 -9.76
CA VAL A 148 12.86 3.61 -9.95
C VAL A 148 12.18 3.28 -8.62
N ALA A 149 12.80 2.48 -7.75
CA ALA A 149 12.24 2.18 -6.43
C ALA A 149 12.10 3.45 -5.59
N GLN A 150 13.13 4.32 -5.61
CA GLN A 150 13.10 5.62 -4.93
C GLN A 150 11.99 6.53 -5.48
N MET A 151 11.84 6.62 -6.81
CA MET A 151 10.78 7.42 -7.42
C MET A 151 9.38 6.87 -7.11
N ALA A 152 9.23 5.54 -7.02
CA ALA A 152 7.95 4.93 -6.68
C ALA A 152 7.47 5.25 -5.26
N HIS A 153 8.38 5.63 -4.34
CA HIS A 153 8.00 6.16 -3.03
C HIS A 153 7.23 7.49 -3.13
N ASP A 154 7.35 8.25 -4.22
CA ASP A 154 6.48 9.40 -4.47
C ASP A 154 5.01 8.95 -4.59
N GLY A 155 4.75 7.73 -5.07
CA GLY A 155 3.42 7.13 -5.07
C GLY A 155 2.85 6.92 -3.66
N PHE A 156 3.70 6.52 -2.71
CA PHE A 156 3.32 6.45 -1.29
C PHE A 156 2.95 7.84 -0.79
N ALA A 157 3.79 8.86 -1.02
CA ALA A 157 3.55 10.21 -0.54
C ALA A 157 2.31 10.88 -1.18
N ARG A 158 1.92 10.48 -2.40
CA ARG A 158 0.71 10.96 -3.08
C ARG A 158 -0.57 10.33 -2.53
N ALA A 159 -0.52 9.04 -2.17
CA ALA A 159 -1.69 8.27 -1.77
C ALA A 159 -1.79 8.01 -0.26
N ILE A 160 -0.76 8.33 0.53
CA ILE A 160 -0.71 8.08 1.99
C ILE A 160 -0.35 9.37 2.71
N VAL A 161 -1.18 9.79 3.67
CA VAL A 161 -0.96 11.04 4.41
C VAL A 161 -1.19 10.85 5.92
N PRO A 162 -0.14 11.03 6.76
CA PRO A 162 1.27 11.15 6.40
C PRO A 162 1.86 9.78 5.98
N ALA A 163 2.83 9.82 5.08
CA ALA A 163 3.71 8.69 4.75
C ALA A 163 5.09 8.85 5.43
N HIS A 164 5.90 7.80 5.46
CA HIS A 164 7.31 7.85 5.87
C HIS A 164 7.53 8.43 7.27
N THR A 165 6.60 8.18 8.19
CA THR A 165 6.81 8.56 9.59
C THR A 165 7.89 7.66 10.20
N PRO A 166 8.51 8.06 11.33
CA PRO A 166 9.43 7.18 12.07
C PRO A 166 8.81 5.86 12.55
N SER A 167 7.48 5.71 12.45
CA SER A 167 6.75 4.50 12.79
C SER A 167 6.51 3.59 11.59
N ASP A 168 6.82 4.05 10.36
CA ASP A 168 6.64 3.31 9.12
C ASP A 168 7.94 2.57 8.71
N GLY A 169 7.79 1.30 8.36
CA GLY A 169 8.84 0.44 7.78
C GLY A 169 8.80 0.39 6.26
N ASP A 170 8.47 1.49 5.59
CA ASP A 170 8.16 1.51 4.15
C ASP A 170 9.30 0.98 3.27
N ALA A 171 8.98 0.10 2.32
CA ALA A 171 9.95 -0.49 1.41
C ALA A 171 9.35 -0.75 0.02
N ILE A 172 10.12 -0.44 -1.03
CA ILE A 172 9.78 -0.78 -2.42
C ILE A 172 10.91 -1.57 -3.08
N PHE A 173 10.55 -2.65 -3.78
CA PHE A 173 11.46 -3.43 -4.61
C PHE A 173 11.12 -3.25 -6.10
N THR A 174 12.12 -2.97 -6.93
CA THR A 174 11.93 -2.88 -8.40
C THR A 174 12.45 -4.13 -9.09
N LEU A 175 11.65 -4.66 -10.01
CA LEU A 175 11.95 -5.80 -10.87
C LEU A 175 11.83 -5.36 -12.34
N ALA A 176 12.81 -5.74 -13.15
CA ALA A 176 12.85 -5.43 -14.58
C ALA A 176 13.11 -6.70 -15.38
N THR A 177 12.21 -7.09 -16.29
CA THR A 177 12.39 -8.32 -17.10
C THR A 177 13.38 -8.12 -18.25
N GLY A 178 13.67 -6.88 -18.64
CA GLY A 178 14.62 -6.55 -19.69
C GLY A 178 14.21 -7.00 -21.09
N THR A 179 12.90 -7.13 -21.35
CA THR A 179 12.36 -7.62 -22.63
C THR A 179 11.85 -6.51 -23.55
N GLY A 180 11.64 -5.30 -23.02
CA GLY A 180 11.13 -4.14 -23.75
C GLY A 180 12.19 -3.48 -24.64
N SER A 181 11.77 -2.98 -25.80
CA SER A 181 12.61 -2.27 -26.76
C SER A 181 11.80 -1.21 -27.52
N PRO A 182 12.36 -0.01 -27.81
CA PRO A 182 13.70 0.48 -27.42
C PRO A 182 13.80 0.78 -25.91
N PRO A 183 15.02 0.97 -25.36
CA PRO A 183 15.21 1.29 -23.94
C PRO A 183 14.39 2.54 -23.56
N PRO A 184 13.48 2.43 -22.58
CA PRO A 184 12.66 3.56 -22.17
C PRO A 184 13.49 4.58 -21.39
N SER A 185 13.04 5.83 -21.37
CA SER A 185 13.62 6.85 -20.49
C SER A 185 13.38 6.44 -19.03
N LEU A 186 14.45 6.42 -18.22
CA LEU A 186 14.37 6.15 -16.78
C LEU A 186 13.35 7.05 -16.08
N ALA A 187 13.29 8.32 -16.47
CA ALA A 187 12.35 9.29 -15.92
C ALA A 187 10.89 8.90 -16.21
N VAL A 188 10.61 8.36 -17.40
CA VAL A 188 9.27 7.88 -17.76
C VAL A 188 8.91 6.65 -16.92
N VAL A 189 9.81 5.67 -16.81
CA VAL A 189 9.55 4.47 -15.99
C VAL A 189 9.29 4.84 -14.54
N GLY A 190 10.13 5.70 -13.95
CA GLY A 190 9.98 6.11 -12.56
C GLY A 190 8.72 6.96 -12.30
N ALA A 191 8.35 7.86 -13.22
CA ALA A 191 7.13 8.65 -13.09
C ALA A 191 5.89 7.75 -13.12
N LEU A 192 5.83 6.83 -14.08
CA LEU A 192 4.74 5.87 -14.17
C LEU A 192 4.72 4.91 -12.98
N ALA A 193 5.89 4.51 -12.46
CA ALA A 193 5.99 3.69 -11.26
C ALA A 193 5.34 4.37 -10.05
N ALA A 194 5.55 5.68 -9.86
CA ALA A 194 4.88 6.45 -8.83
C ALA A 194 3.35 6.53 -9.04
N ASP A 195 2.90 6.70 -10.28
CA ASP A 195 1.47 6.76 -10.62
C ASP A 195 0.76 5.43 -10.34
N VAL A 196 1.30 4.32 -10.86
CA VAL A 196 0.69 2.99 -10.64
C VAL A 196 0.81 2.53 -9.18
N MET A 197 1.84 2.96 -8.45
CA MET A 197 1.96 2.67 -7.03
C MET A 197 0.86 3.38 -6.23
N ALA A 198 0.60 4.66 -6.52
CA ALA A 198 -0.48 5.41 -5.88
C ALA A 198 -1.85 4.79 -6.16
N GLU A 199 -2.11 4.41 -7.42
CA GLU A 199 -3.34 3.71 -7.80
C GLU A 199 -3.49 2.35 -7.09
N ALA A 200 -2.41 1.55 -7.04
CA ALA A 200 -2.44 0.26 -6.35
C ALA A 200 -2.76 0.40 -4.85
N ILE A 201 -2.28 1.47 -4.20
CA ILE A 201 -2.62 1.78 -2.79
C ILE A 201 -4.11 2.05 -2.63
N VAL A 202 -4.69 2.88 -3.50
CA VAL A 202 -6.13 3.20 -3.46
C VAL A 202 -6.97 1.96 -3.72
N ARG A 203 -6.57 1.13 -4.69
CA ARG A 203 -7.24 -0.14 -4.98
C ARG A 203 -7.18 -1.11 -3.80
N ALA A 204 -6.06 -1.17 -3.07
CA ALA A 204 -5.92 -2.05 -1.92
C ALA A 204 -7.01 -1.82 -0.86
N VAL A 205 -7.29 -0.56 -0.53
CA VAL A 205 -8.30 -0.21 0.49
C VAL A 205 -9.74 -0.25 -0.05
N ARG A 206 -9.94 0.01 -1.35
CA ARG A 206 -11.25 -0.17 -1.99
C ARG A 206 -11.63 -1.65 -2.09
N ALA A 207 -10.66 -2.53 -2.36
CA ALA A 207 -10.84 -3.98 -2.46
C ALA A 207 -10.99 -4.67 -1.09
N ALA A 208 -10.53 -4.04 -0.01
CA ALA A 208 -10.63 -4.56 1.35
C ALA A 208 -12.08 -4.82 1.79
N VAL A 209 -12.24 -5.79 2.70
CA VAL A 209 -13.53 -6.13 3.35
C VAL A 209 -13.37 -5.96 4.85
N GLY A 210 -14.37 -5.38 5.53
CA GLY A 210 -14.30 -5.17 6.98
C GLY A 210 -14.07 -6.47 7.75
N ILE A 211 -13.35 -6.34 8.87
CA ILE A 211 -13.18 -7.38 9.89
C ILE A 211 -13.61 -6.80 11.25
N PRO A 212 -13.84 -7.63 12.29
CA PRO A 212 -14.24 -7.11 13.60
C PRO A 212 -13.30 -6.01 14.09
N GLY A 213 -13.87 -4.84 14.42
CA GLY A 213 -13.12 -3.65 14.88
C GLY A 213 -12.53 -2.77 13.77
N TYR A 214 -12.36 -3.28 12.55
CA TYR A 214 -11.73 -2.56 11.43
C TYR A 214 -12.65 -2.59 10.19
N PRO A 215 -13.55 -1.61 10.04
CA PRO A 215 -14.36 -1.49 8.82
C PRO A 215 -13.48 -1.17 7.61
N ALA A 216 -13.90 -1.61 6.43
CA ALA A 216 -13.28 -1.22 5.16
C ALA A 216 -13.93 0.04 4.58
N ALA A 217 -13.31 0.62 3.56
CA ALA A 217 -13.83 1.81 2.87
C ALA A 217 -15.29 1.63 2.41
N ARG A 218 -15.63 0.43 1.92
CA ARG A 218 -16.98 0.07 1.46
C ARG A 218 -18.04 -0.05 2.56
N ASP A 219 -17.62 -0.13 3.82
CA ASP A 219 -18.53 -0.29 4.96
C ASP A 219 -18.95 1.07 5.55
N LEU A 220 -18.28 2.16 5.15
CA LEU A 220 -18.68 3.50 5.55
C LEU A 220 -19.93 3.93 4.76
N PRO A 221 -20.82 4.73 5.38
CA PRO A 221 -21.91 5.37 4.65
C PRO A 221 -21.31 6.17 3.49
N ALA A 222 -21.89 6.06 2.29
CA ALA A 222 -21.55 6.98 1.21
C ALA A 222 -21.88 8.41 1.70
N ASP A 223 -20.94 9.34 1.52
CA ASP A 223 -21.14 10.75 1.84
C ASP A 223 -22.45 11.24 1.18
N GLN A 224 -23.35 11.81 1.99
CA GLN A 224 -24.56 12.50 1.53
C GLN A 224 -24.24 13.91 1.05
#